data_AF-A0A2D8KM63-F1
#
_entry.id   AF-A0A2D8KM63-F1
#
_cell.length_a   1.000
_cell.length_b   1.000
_cell.length_c   1.000
_cell.angle_alpha   90.00
_cell.angle_beta   90.00
_cell.angle_gamma   90.00
#
_symmetry.space_group_name_H-M   'P 1'
#
loop_
_entity.id
_entity.type
_entity.pdbx_description
1 polymer ?
#
loop_
_entity_poly.entity_id
_entity_poly.type
_entity_poly.pdbx_seq_one_letter_code
_entity_poly.pdbx_strand_id
1 'polypeptide(L)'
;MAKKIYEVVKIILHREGTNTAVGLVGDTKQEVIRRYFSFWNHKGTSGELYWLKDEAKPFVAYFWSDEKRIKASIKSVTLLEAMNCMGKEFKGVKGGFMPFVNDMVEIKLSELTPETFLDHTARYDFFNIGVIKAENKTDYSDDK
;
A
#
# COMPACT_ATOMS: atom_id res chain seq x y z
N MET A 1 17.96 -13.47 -20.85
CA MET A 1 16.56 -13.18 -20.42
C MET A 1 16.60 -12.07 -19.39
N ALA A 2 16.13 -10.87 -19.72
CA ALA A 2 15.98 -9.81 -18.73
C ALA A 2 14.83 -10.20 -17.79
N LYS A 3 15.18 -10.63 -16.57
CA LYS A 3 14.21 -10.85 -15.50
C LYS A 3 13.49 -9.51 -15.31
N LYS A 4 12.18 -9.47 -15.51
CA LYS A 4 11.36 -8.26 -15.26
C LYS A 4 11.53 -7.95 -13.76
N ILE A 5 12.38 -6.99 -13.40
CA ILE A 5 12.84 -6.82 -12.01
C ILE A 5 11.73 -6.28 -11.09
N TYR A 6 10.59 -5.85 -11.63
CA TYR A 6 9.44 -5.47 -10.81
C TYR A 6 8.15 -6.07 -11.36
N GLU A 7 7.62 -7.05 -10.62
CA GLU A 7 6.21 -7.40 -10.63
C GLU A 7 5.38 -6.13 -10.34
N VAL A 8 4.40 -5.83 -11.18
CA VAL A 8 3.79 -4.50 -11.30
C VAL A 8 2.71 -4.35 -10.23
N VAL A 9 3.11 -4.02 -9.00
CA VAL A 9 2.18 -3.52 -7.99
C VAL A 9 1.68 -2.14 -8.44
N LYS A 10 0.37 -2.03 -8.72
CA LYS A 10 -0.26 -0.72 -8.99
C LYS A 10 -0.26 0.07 -7.69
N ILE A 11 0.18 1.32 -7.76
CA ILE A 11 0.15 2.27 -6.65
C ILE A 11 -0.98 3.25 -6.89
N ILE A 12 -1.81 3.45 -5.86
CA ILE A 12 -2.94 4.39 -5.86
C ILE A 12 -2.70 5.41 -4.75
N LEU A 13 -2.96 6.68 -5.02
CA LEU A 13 -2.86 7.73 -4.00
C LEU A 13 -4.25 8.24 -3.62
N HIS A 14 -4.60 8.10 -2.35
CA HIS A 14 -5.80 8.72 -1.77
C HIS A 14 -5.37 9.81 -0.78
N ARG A 15 -5.59 11.08 -1.16
CA ARG A 15 -5.26 12.24 -0.32
C ARG A 15 -6.33 12.48 0.73
N GLU A 16 -5.92 12.62 2.00
CA GLU A 16 -6.78 13.01 3.12
C GLU A 16 -6.09 14.13 3.92
N GLY A 17 -6.40 15.38 3.56
CA GLY A 17 -5.77 16.56 4.15
C GLY A 17 -4.25 16.57 3.93
N THR A 18 -3.48 16.56 5.03
CA THR A 18 -2.00 16.52 4.98
C THR A 18 -1.43 15.10 4.87
N ASN A 19 -2.27 14.08 5.03
CA ASN A 19 -1.87 12.68 4.90
C ASN A 19 -2.32 12.12 3.54
N THR A 20 -1.66 11.05 3.12
CA THR A 20 -1.99 10.32 1.90
C THR A 20 -1.94 8.84 2.21
N ALA A 21 -3.06 8.15 1.99
CA ALA A 21 -3.09 6.70 1.96
C ALA A 21 -2.53 6.22 0.63
N VAL A 22 -1.45 5.43 0.71
CA VAL A 22 -0.80 4.82 -0.44
C VAL A 22 -1.35 3.41 -0.59
N GLY A 23 -2.27 3.23 -1.54
CA GLY A 23 -2.84 1.94 -1.90
C GLY A 23 -1.88 1.13 -2.77
N LEU A 24 -1.76 -0.16 -2.48
CA LEU A 24 -0.95 -1.14 -3.20
C LEU A 24 -1.87 -2.26 -3.67
N VAL A 25 -1.89 -2.50 -4.98
CA VAL A 25 -2.68 -3.58 -5.60
C VAL A 25 -1.72 -4.51 -6.34
N GLY A 26 -1.67 -5.77 -5.95
CA GLY A 26 -0.80 -6.79 -6.54
C GLY A 26 -1.49 -8.12 -6.79
N ASP A 27 -0.85 -8.99 -7.58
CA ASP A 27 -1.38 -10.32 -7.89
C ASP A 27 -1.05 -11.33 -6.79
N THR A 28 0.02 -11.07 -6.01
CA THR A 28 0.39 -11.88 -4.84
C THR A 28 0.56 -11.04 -3.58
N LYS A 29 0.28 -11.64 -2.41
CA LYS A 29 0.52 -11.02 -1.09
C LYS A 29 1.99 -10.60 -0.92
N GLN A 30 2.92 -11.41 -1.43
CA GLN A 30 4.35 -11.17 -1.29
C GLN A 30 4.82 -9.96 -2.11
N GLU A 31 4.27 -9.71 -3.29
CA GLU A 31 4.55 -8.50 -4.08
C GLU A 31 4.15 -7.23 -3.34
N VAL A 32 2.94 -7.22 -2.78
CA VAL A 32 2.42 -6.09 -2.00
C VAL A 32 3.32 -5.82 -0.79
N ILE A 33 3.70 -6.88 -0.05
CA ILE A 33 4.61 -6.77 1.10
C ILE A 33 5.99 -6.24 0.70
N ARG A 34 6.59 -6.78 -0.38
CA ARG A 34 7.89 -6.31 -0.89
C ARG A 34 7.83 -4.83 -1.27
N ARG A 35 6.74 -4.41 -1.93
CA ARG A 35 6.56 -3.01 -2.31
C ARG A 35 6.42 -2.11 -1.08
N TYR A 36 5.64 -2.52 -0.07
CA TYR A 36 5.55 -1.80 1.20
C TYR A 36 6.92 -1.66 1.88
N PHE A 37 7.70 -2.74 1.99
CA PHE A 37 9.04 -2.67 2.58
C PHE A 37 10.02 -1.82 1.76
N SER A 38 9.84 -1.72 0.44
CA SER A 38 10.59 -0.75 -0.37
C SER A 38 10.30 0.68 0.10
N PHE A 39 9.02 1.03 0.33
CA PHE A 39 8.70 2.35 0.90
C PHE A 39 9.27 2.52 2.30
N TRP A 40 9.12 1.53 3.17
CA TRP A 40 9.66 1.58 4.53
C TRP A 40 11.17 1.83 4.56
N ASN A 41 11.95 1.05 3.80
CA ASN A 41 13.41 1.14 3.74
C ASN A 41 13.90 2.48 3.17
N HIS A 42 13.12 3.07 2.26
CA HIS A 42 13.41 4.39 1.70
C HIS A 42 12.68 5.54 2.42
N LYS A 43 12.24 5.30 3.66
CA LYS A 43 11.60 6.30 4.55
C LYS A 43 10.32 6.92 3.97
N GLY A 44 9.67 6.21 3.05
CA GLY A 44 8.38 6.54 2.49
C GLY A 44 7.22 6.30 3.45
N THR A 45 7.44 5.61 4.56
CA THR A 45 6.49 5.53 5.69
C THR A 45 7.24 5.11 6.95
N SER A 46 6.59 5.30 8.09
CA SER A 46 6.98 4.75 9.40
C SER A 46 5.79 4.09 10.10
N GLY A 47 4.68 3.88 9.37
CA GLY A 47 3.45 3.26 9.88
C GLY A 47 3.20 1.88 9.30
N GLU A 48 2.19 1.21 9.84
CA GLU A 48 1.87 -0.18 9.51
C GLU A 48 1.22 -0.34 8.12
N LEU A 49 1.23 -1.56 7.61
CA LEU A 49 0.51 -1.98 6.42
C LEU A 49 -0.86 -2.52 6.81
N TYR A 50 -1.92 -1.93 6.28
CA TYR A 50 -3.30 -2.34 6.51
C TYR A 50 -3.83 -3.09 5.28
N TRP A 51 -4.42 -4.27 5.48
CA TRP A 51 -5.03 -5.04 4.39
C TRP A 51 -6.49 -4.62 4.18
N LEU A 52 -6.86 -4.29 2.95
CA LEU A 52 -8.26 -4.13 2.53
C LEU A 52 -8.83 -5.44 1.97
N LYS A 53 -7.97 -6.24 1.34
CA LYS A 53 -8.31 -7.57 0.81
C LYS A 53 -7.07 -8.45 0.77
N ASP A 54 -7.07 -9.55 1.52
CA ASP A 54 -5.93 -10.47 1.60
C ASP A 54 -6.26 -11.96 1.47
N GLU A 55 -7.53 -12.28 1.20
CA GLU A 55 -8.02 -13.65 1.03
C GLU A 55 -7.81 -14.18 -0.40
N ALA A 56 -7.91 -13.30 -1.41
CA ALA A 56 -7.81 -13.67 -2.82
C ALA A 56 -7.37 -12.49 -3.70
N LYS A 57 -6.76 -12.81 -4.85
CA LYS A 57 -6.31 -11.79 -5.81
C LYS A 57 -7.47 -10.94 -6.37
N PRO A 58 -7.23 -9.65 -6.72
CA PRO A 58 -6.01 -8.91 -6.39
C PRO A 58 -5.90 -8.68 -4.88
N PHE A 59 -4.68 -8.74 -4.37
CA PHE A 59 -4.35 -8.41 -2.99
C PHE A 59 -4.25 -6.89 -2.86
N VAL A 60 -4.94 -6.32 -1.88
CA VAL A 60 -5.04 -4.87 -1.71
C VAL A 60 -4.67 -4.50 -0.29
N ALA A 61 -3.69 -3.63 -0.16
CA ALA A 61 -3.28 -3.06 1.12
C ALA A 61 -3.03 -1.56 0.98
N TYR A 62 -2.97 -0.85 2.09
CA TYR A 62 -2.54 0.54 2.12
C TYR A 62 -1.72 0.85 3.36
N PHE A 63 -0.98 1.95 3.31
CA PHE A 63 -0.29 2.51 4.46
C PHE A 63 -0.38 4.03 4.40
N TRP A 64 -0.20 4.68 5.55
CA TRP A 64 -0.20 6.14 5.65
C TRP A 64 1.18 6.73 5.39
N SER A 65 1.21 7.85 4.66
CA SER A 65 2.39 8.67 4.41
C SER A 65 2.00 10.14 4.20
N ASP A 66 3.00 11.00 4.03
CA ASP A 66 2.88 12.34 3.44
C ASP A 66 3.54 12.41 2.06
N GLU A 67 3.18 13.42 1.26
CA GLU A 67 3.70 13.59 -0.11
C GLU A 67 5.22 13.75 -0.18
N LYS A 68 5.85 14.38 0.82
CA LYS A 68 7.30 14.59 0.84
C LYS A 68 8.01 13.26 1.00
N ARG A 69 7.54 12.39 1.90
CA ARG A 69 8.06 11.04 2.10
C ARG A 69 7.84 10.15 0.88
N ILE A 70 6.66 10.21 0.24
CA ILE A 70 6.38 9.45 -0.99
C ILE A 70 7.38 9.83 -2.08
N LYS A 71 7.54 11.13 -2.37
CA LYS A 71 8.48 11.64 -3.37
C LYS A 71 9.92 11.27 -3.04
N ALA A 72 10.35 11.43 -1.78
CA ALA A 72 11.70 11.09 -1.34
C ALA A 72 12.01 9.59 -1.48
N SER A 73 11.03 8.73 -1.17
CA SER A 73 11.15 7.28 -1.31
C SER A 73 11.30 6.87 -2.78
N ILE A 74 10.40 7.35 -3.66
CA ILE A 74 10.45 7.08 -5.10
C ILE A 74 11.78 7.56 -5.70
N LYS A 75 12.25 8.74 -5.27
CA LYS A 75 13.56 9.28 -5.68
C LYS A 75 14.72 8.41 -5.25
N SER A 76 14.71 7.90 -4.02
CA SER A 76 15.78 7.05 -3.50
C SER A 76 15.85 5.72 -4.24
N VAL A 77 14.70 5.09 -4.51
CA VAL A 77 14.62 3.86 -5.32
C VAL A 77 15.12 4.12 -6.74
N THR A 78 14.64 5.19 -7.37
CA THR A 78 15.01 5.53 -8.76
C THR A 78 16.49 5.85 -8.90
N LEU A 79 17.09 6.52 -7.91
CA LEU A 79 18.54 6.75 -7.87
C LEU A 79 19.32 5.43 -7.80
N LEU A 80 18.91 4.51 -6.93
CA LEU A 80 19.56 3.21 -6.79
C LEU A 80 19.47 2.39 -8.09
N GLU A 81 18.30 2.39 -8.72
CA GLU A 81 18.09 1.77 -10.04
C GLU A 81 19.01 2.38 -11.11
N ALA A 82 19.06 3.71 -11.20
CA ALA A 82 19.89 4.42 -12.17
C ALA A 82 21.39 4.14 -11.96
N MET A 83 21.85 4.13 -10.70
CA MET A 83 23.24 3.80 -10.36
C MET A 83 23.61 2.37 -10.74
N ASN A 84 22.72 1.41 -10.53
CA ASN A 84 22.96 0.01 -10.88
C ASN A 84 23.00 -0.22 -12.40
N CYS A 85 22.15 0.48 -13.16
CA CYS A 85 22.06 0.30 -14.61
C CYS A 85 23.11 1.09 -15.39
N MET A 86 23.35 2.36 -15.00
CA MET A 86 24.11 3.34 -15.79
C MET A 86 25.30 3.92 -15.01
N GLY A 87 25.72 3.26 -13.93
CA GLY A 87 26.80 3.65 -13.01
C GLY A 87 28.04 4.28 -13.67
N LYS A 88 28.47 3.69 -14.79
CA LYS A 88 29.70 4.08 -15.50
C LYS A 88 29.52 5.33 -16.37
N GLU A 89 28.32 5.59 -16.87
CA GLU A 89 28.03 6.65 -17.85
C GLU A 89 28.00 8.05 -17.21
N PHE A 90 27.66 8.13 -15.93
CA PHE A 90 27.56 9.40 -15.21
C PHE A 90 28.79 9.70 -14.33
N LYS A 91 29.86 8.89 -14.41
CA LYS A 91 31.09 9.13 -13.65
C LYS A 91 31.81 10.36 -14.21
N GLY A 92 32.00 11.40 -13.38
CA GLY A 92 32.67 12.64 -13.77
C GLY A 92 31.76 13.69 -14.44
N VAL A 93 30.47 13.38 -14.63
CA VAL A 93 29.48 14.34 -15.14
C VAL A 93 29.04 15.28 -14.03
N LYS A 94 29.04 16.59 -14.28
CA LYS A 94 28.59 17.60 -13.31
C LYS A 94 27.12 17.35 -12.93
N GLY A 95 26.86 17.11 -11.64
CA GLY A 95 25.53 16.77 -11.12
C GLY A 95 25.20 15.27 -11.08
N GLY A 96 26.05 14.42 -11.68
CA GLY A 96 25.89 12.96 -11.66
C GLY A 96 24.52 12.49 -12.13
N PHE A 97 23.92 11.55 -11.39
CA PHE A 97 22.60 10.98 -11.69
C PHE A 97 21.42 11.90 -11.36
N MET A 98 21.63 12.97 -10.57
CA MET A 98 20.53 13.69 -9.93
C MET A 98 19.57 14.39 -10.90
N PRO A 99 20.02 15.05 -11.98
CA PRO A 99 19.12 15.64 -12.97
C PRO A 99 18.21 14.58 -13.60
N PHE A 100 18.80 13.51 -14.15
CA PHE A 100 18.07 12.39 -14.75
C PHE A 100 17.08 11.73 -13.79
N VAL A 101 17.50 11.52 -12.53
CA VAL A 101 16.63 10.92 -11.50
C VAL A 101 15.46 11.85 -11.16
N ASN A 102 15.65 13.17 -11.13
CA ASN A 102 14.54 14.09 -10.87
C ASN A 102 13.48 14.01 -11.97
N ASP A 103 13.90 14.01 -13.24
CA ASP A 103 13.00 13.91 -14.39
C ASP A 103 12.22 12.58 -14.35
N MET A 104 12.91 11.47 -14.06
CA MET A 104 12.30 10.15 -13.90
C MET A 104 11.29 10.10 -12.74
N VAL A 105 11.58 10.77 -11.63
CA VAL A 105 10.67 10.83 -10.48
C VAL A 105 9.42 11.62 -10.82
N GLU A 106 9.53 12.72 -11.58
CA GLU A 106 8.38 13.50 -12.02
C GLU A 106 7.46 12.69 -12.94
N ILE A 107 8.03 11.93 -13.87
CA ILE A 107 7.28 11.00 -14.72
C ILE A 107 6.61 9.91 -13.87
N LYS A 108 7.36 9.23 -12.98
CA LYS A 108 6.80 8.18 -12.12
C LYS A 108 5.68 8.70 -11.23
N LEU A 109 5.78 9.95 -10.73
CA LEU A 109 4.75 10.57 -9.90
C LEU A 109 3.51 10.96 -10.71
N SER A 110 3.66 11.41 -11.96
CA SER A 110 2.52 11.76 -12.82
C SER A 110 1.74 10.53 -13.29
N GLU A 111 2.39 9.37 -13.35
CA GLU A 111 1.76 8.08 -13.64
C GLU A 111 0.96 7.49 -12.46
N LEU A 112 1.16 7.99 -11.23
CA LEU A 112 0.41 7.51 -10.07
C LEU A 112 -1.05 7.94 -10.17
N THR A 113 -1.96 6.98 -10.10
CA THR A 113 -3.40 7.24 -10.21
C THR A 113 -3.95 7.80 -8.89
N PRO A 114 -4.42 9.07 -8.86
CA PRO A 114 -5.16 9.56 -7.72
C PRO A 114 -6.57 8.96 -7.74
N GLU A 115 -6.89 8.12 -6.77
CA GLU A 115 -8.22 7.50 -6.65
C GLU A 115 -8.61 7.44 -5.17
N THR A 116 -9.89 7.67 -4.89
CA THR A 116 -10.47 7.50 -3.55
C THR A 116 -10.84 6.02 -3.37
N PHE A 117 -10.25 5.36 -2.37
CA PHE A 117 -10.53 3.94 -2.08
C PHE A 117 -10.85 3.66 -0.61
N LEU A 118 -10.72 4.65 0.28
CA LEU A 118 -11.19 4.56 1.64
C LEU A 118 -12.55 5.27 1.71
N ASP A 119 -13.55 4.54 2.20
CA ASP A 119 -14.89 5.07 2.44
C ASP A 119 -15.09 5.19 3.96
N HIS A 120 -15.31 6.41 4.44
CA HIS A 120 -15.56 6.71 5.86
C HIS A 120 -17.03 6.62 6.24
N THR A 121 -17.89 6.12 5.34
CA THR A 121 -19.31 5.93 5.64
C THR A 121 -19.44 4.99 6.84
N ALA A 122 -19.94 5.51 7.96
CA ALA A 122 -20.25 4.73 9.15
C ALA A 122 -21.32 3.69 8.80
N ARG A 123 -20.89 2.46 8.48
CA ARG A 123 -21.78 1.32 8.35
C ARG A 123 -22.07 0.85 9.77
N TYR A 124 -23.27 1.16 10.26
CA TYR A 124 -23.75 0.58 11.51
C TYR A 124 -23.87 -0.93 11.32
N ASP A 125 -23.03 -1.69 12.02
CA ASP A 125 -23.21 -3.13 12.14
C ASP A 125 -24.46 -3.37 13.00
N PHE A 126 -25.58 -3.67 12.35
CA PHE A 126 -26.76 -4.19 13.03
C PHE A 126 -26.46 -5.62 13.49
N PHE A 127 -25.98 -5.77 14.72
CA PHE A 127 -25.96 -7.07 15.37
C PHE A 127 -27.40 -7.51 15.62
N ASN A 128 -27.85 -8.53 14.88
CA ASN A 128 -29.11 -9.18 15.19
C ASN A 128 -28.92 -9.90 16.53
N ILE A 129 -29.51 -9.37 17.61
CA ILE A 129 -29.58 -10.08 18.89
C ILE A 129 -30.26 -11.41 18.60
N GLY A 130 -29.51 -12.50 18.74
CA GLY A 130 -30.03 -13.85 18.55
C GLY A 130 -31.30 -14.05 19.39
N VAL A 131 -32.25 -14.82 18.86
CA VAL A 131 -33.50 -15.11 19.57
C VAL A 131 -33.16 -15.86 20.86
N ILE A 132 -33.28 -15.20 22.00
CA ILE A 132 -33.26 -15.86 23.31
C ILE A 132 -34.59 -16.63 23.40
N LYS A 133 -34.58 -17.92 23.06
CA LYS A 133 -35.65 -18.83 23.47
C LYS A 133 -35.44 -19.12 24.95
N ALA A 134 -36.31 -18.59 25.79
CA ALA A 134 -36.44 -19.08 27.16
C ALA A 134 -36.95 -20.53 27.08
N GLU A 135 -36.16 -21.48 27.55
CA GLU A 135 -36.63 -22.85 27.76
C GLU A 135 -37.73 -22.84 28.83
N ASN A 136 -38.83 -23.51 28.55
CA ASN A 136 -39.99 -23.50 29.42
C ASN A 136 -39.66 -24.30 30.70
N LYS A 137 -39.81 -23.70 31.88
CA LYS A 137 -39.48 -24.35 33.17
C LYS A 137 -40.38 -25.56 33.53
N THR A 138 -41.31 -25.94 32.67
CA THR A 138 -42.25 -27.04 32.89
C THR A 138 -41.69 -28.41 32.53
N ASP A 139 -40.51 -28.50 31.90
CA ASP A 139 -39.90 -29.79 31.52
C ASP A 139 -39.22 -30.52 32.70
N TYR A 140 -39.29 -29.96 33.91
CA TYR A 140 -38.71 -30.54 35.14
C TYR A 140 -39.74 -30.88 36.23
N SER A 141 -41.05 -30.91 35.92
CA SER A 141 -42.01 -31.53 36.84
C SER A 141 -42.00 -33.05 36.64
N ASP A 142 -40.96 -33.71 37.15
CA ASP A 142 -41.04 -35.12 37.51
C ASP A 142 -41.92 -35.21 38.78
N ASP A 143 -43.23 -35.27 38.58
CA ASP A 143 -44.16 -35.75 39.59
C ASP A 143 -43.85 -37.23 39.88
N LYS A 144 -43.22 -37.51 41.02
CA LYS A 144 -43.28 -38.81 41.72
C LYS A 144 -43.29 -38.62 43.23
#